data_AF-A0A7S4GM74-F1
#
_entry.id   AF-A0A7S4GM74-F1
#
_cell.length_a   1.000
_cell.length_b   1.000
_cell.length_c   1.000
_cell.angle_alpha   90.00
_cell.angle_beta   90.00
_cell.angle_gamma   90.00
#
_symmetry.space_group_name_H-M   'P 1'
#
loop_
_entity.id
_entity.type
_entity.pdbx_description
1 polymer ?
#
loop_
_entity_poly.entity_id
_entity_poly.type
_entity_poly.pdbx_seq_one_letter_code
_entity_poly.pdbx_strand_id
1 'polypeptide(L)'
;YFSAVPSLPSTIMNALEKLKANIENDTQANYVMAEYVWIDGFGGLRSKTKVITGVTLPASIDAVKSRLPVWNFDGSSTGQAPGEDSEVCLKPRAVFRDPFRGGSNVMVMADCYTPAGEPIPTNTRAAAAEAFEKMPAEEPWFGIEQEYTLFKDGTPLGWPRSAARSMGPCVQLGYPGPQGPYYCSAGADVCFGRPISDDHMHACLYAGINISGTNAEVMPGQWEYQVGPCVGIDSGDHMWMPRYIMLRI
;
A
#
# COMPACT_ATOMS: atom_id res chain seq x y z
N TYR A 1 24.75 -42.65 -18.18
CA TYR A 1 25.07 -41.78 -17.03
C TYR A 1 25.15 -40.35 -17.53
N PHE A 2 23.99 -39.70 -17.71
CA PHE A 2 23.94 -38.26 -17.99
C PHE A 2 24.16 -37.54 -16.66
N SER A 3 25.41 -37.12 -16.42
CA SER A 3 25.77 -36.38 -15.22
C SER A 3 25.63 -34.88 -15.47
N ALA A 4 24.88 -34.26 -14.56
CA ALA A 4 24.79 -32.84 -14.26
C ALA A 4 24.07 -31.94 -15.29
N VAL A 5 22.77 -31.75 -15.09
CA VAL A 5 22.19 -30.39 -15.19
C VAL A 5 22.50 -29.71 -13.85
N PRO A 6 23.32 -28.64 -13.80
CA PRO A 6 23.45 -27.88 -12.58
C PRO A 6 22.45 -26.71 -12.56
N SER A 7 21.63 -26.74 -11.51
CA SER A 7 21.08 -25.62 -10.73
C SER A 7 19.65 -25.11 -11.03
N LEU A 8 18.83 -25.12 -9.99
CA LEU A 8 17.76 -24.15 -9.73
C LEU A 8 17.89 -23.73 -8.26
N PRO A 9 18.41 -22.51 -8.03
CA PRO A 9 17.68 -21.54 -7.20
C PRO A 9 17.91 -20.07 -7.61
N SER A 10 16.93 -19.46 -8.27
CA SER A 10 16.40 -18.07 -8.05
C SER A 10 15.08 -18.26 -7.26
N THR A 11 14.42 -17.32 -6.58
CA THR A 11 13.11 -17.64 -5.92
C THR A 11 11.88 -17.29 -6.78
N ILE A 12 11.39 -18.11 -7.70
CA ILE A 12 12.08 -19.01 -8.64
C ILE A 12 11.44 -18.78 -10.00
N MET A 13 12.17 -18.49 -11.08
CA MET A 13 11.49 -18.27 -12.37
C MET A 13 10.36 -17.20 -12.33
N ASN A 14 10.42 -16.01 -11.69
CA ASN A 14 10.30 -15.77 -10.24
C ASN A 14 8.81 -15.74 -9.79
N ALA A 15 8.18 -16.91 -9.68
CA ALA A 15 6.72 -17.06 -9.72
C ALA A 15 6.16 -16.37 -10.95
N LEU A 16 6.73 -16.80 -12.07
CA LEU A 16 6.70 -16.22 -13.39
C LEU A 16 7.53 -14.92 -13.43
N GLU A 17 8.33 -14.58 -14.44
CA GLU A 17 7.82 -14.19 -15.72
C GLU A 17 6.72 -13.10 -15.62
N LYS A 18 6.29 -12.56 -14.47
CA LYS A 18 5.11 -12.85 -13.64
C LYS A 18 3.82 -12.31 -14.25
N LEU A 19 2.90 -13.04 -14.88
CA LEU A 19 2.87 -14.40 -15.45
C LEU A 19 3.30 -14.48 -16.96
N LYS A 20 4.47 -14.01 -17.37
CA LYS A 20 4.97 -13.68 -18.75
C LYS A 20 4.20 -12.62 -19.51
N ALA A 21 3.41 -11.89 -18.75
CA ALA A 21 3.80 -10.62 -18.13
C ALA A 21 2.59 -10.04 -17.34
N ASN A 22 1.74 -10.92 -16.79
CA ASN A 22 0.26 -10.85 -16.81
C ASN A 22 -0.35 -11.05 -18.22
N ILE A 23 0.57 -11.51 -19.08
CA ILE A 23 0.58 -12.05 -20.44
C ILE A 23 0.32 -10.96 -21.49
N GLU A 24 1.39 -10.24 -21.85
CA GLU A 24 1.55 -9.43 -23.08
C GLU A 24 0.39 -8.49 -23.49
N ASN A 25 -0.36 -7.95 -22.53
CA ASN A 25 -1.42 -6.94 -22.69
C ASN A 25 -2.82 -7.49 -23.02
N ASP A 26 -3.33 -8.45 -22.25
CA ASP A 26 -4.78 -8.78 -22.17
C ASP A 26 -5.66 -7.59 -22.58
N THR A 27 -6.47 -7.77 -23.65
CA THR A 27 -7.38 -6.75 -24.20
C THR A 27 -8.51 -6.37 -23.24
N GLN A 28 -8.46 -6.88 -22.00
CA GLN A 28 -9.51 -7.02 -21.00
C GLN A 28 -10.80 -7.46 -21.73
N ALA A 29 -11.02 -8.76 -21.88
CA ALA A 29 -12.28 -9.24 -22.43
C ALA A 29 -13.43 -9.03 -21.40
N ASN A 30 -13.91 -7.79 -21.30
CA ASN A 30 -15.09 -7.36 -20.53
C ASN A 30 -15.01 -7.43 -19.00
N TYR A 31 -13.80 -7.42 -18.41
CA TYR A 31 -13.64 -7.42 -16.95
C TYR A 31 -12.54 -6.49 -16.43
N VAL A 32 -12.68 -6.09 -15.16
CA VAL A 32 -11.75 -5.24 -14.40
C VAL A 32 -11.47 -5.89 -13.05
N MET A 33 -10.20 -5.94 -12.64
CA MET A 33 -9.84 -6.34 -11.27
C MET A 33 -9.88 -5.11 -10.36
N ALA A 34 -10.62 -5.21 -9.26
CA ALA A 34 -10.72 -4.21 -8.23
C ALA A 34 -10.12 -4.74 -6.92
N GLU A 35 -8.98 -4.23 -6.51
CA GLU A 35 -8.36 -4.53 -5.22
C GLU A 35 -9.04 -3.72 -4.12
N TYR A 36 -9.90 -4.34 -3.32
CA TYR A 36 -10.50 -3.67 -2.17
C TYR A 36 -9.49 -3.66 -1.04
N VAL A 37 -9.16 -2.47 -0.55
CA VAL A 37 -8.22 -2.21 0.53
C VAL A 37 -8.98 -1.61 1.71
N TRP A 38 -8.73 -2.09 2.92
CA TRP A 38 -9.34 -1.58 4.15
C TRP A 38 -8.37 -1.68 5.34
N ILE A 39 -8.74 -1.04 6.45
CA ILE A 39 -7.99 -1.03 7.70
C ILE A 39 -8.59 -2.06 8.65
N ASP A 40 -7.76 -2.93 9.22
CA ASP A 40 -8.18 -3.97 10.16
C ASP A 40 -8.31 -3.46 11.61
N GLY A 41 -8.68 -4.35 12.53
CA GLY A 41 -8.86 -4.04 13.95
C GLY A 41 -7.58 -3.64 14.68
N PHE A 42 -6.41 -3.81 14.06
CA PHE A 42 -5.10 -3.49 14.62
C PHE A 42 -4.46 -2.28 13.94
N GLY A 43 -5.18 -1.60 13.05
CA GLY A 43 -4.67 -0.47 12.28
C GLY A 43 -3.80 -0.87 11.08
N GLY A 44 -3.73 -2.16 10.75
CA GLY A 44 -3.02 -2.68 9.59
C GLY A 44 -3.87 -2.64 8.32
N LEU A 45 -3.22 -2.60 7.16
CA LEU A 45 -3.91 -2.67 5.86
C LEU A 45 -4.14 -4.13 5.44
N ARG A 46 -5.33 -4.40 4.93
CA ARG A 46 -5.73 -5.69 4.33
C ARG A 46 -6.28 -5.45 2.94
N SER A 47 -6.20 -6.45 2.08
CA SER A 47 -6.82 -6.36 0.76
C SER A 47 -7.29 -7.69 0.21
N LYS A 48 -8.22 -7.62 -0.75
CA LYS A 48 -8.60 -8.74 -1.62
C LYS A 48 -9.19 -8.26 -2.94
N THR A 49 -9.11 -9.09 -3.96
CA THR A 49 -9.47 -8.72 -5.34
C THR A 49 -10.86 -9.20 -5.75
N LYS A 50 -11.69 -8.28 -6.26
CA LYS A 50 -12.94 -8.60 -6.95
C LYS A 50 -12.75 -8.52 -8.46
N VAL A 51 -13.38 -9.42 -9.22
CA VAL A 51 -13.53 -9.28 -10.67
C VAL A 51 -14.88 -8.59 -10.95
N ILE A 52 -14.83 -7.44 -11.62
CA ILE A 52 -15.98 -6.67 -12.06
C ILE A 52 -16.22 -6.95 -13.54
N THR A 53 -17.43 -7.32 -13.93
CA THR A 53 -17.78 -7.68 -15.31
C THR A 53 -18.74 -6.67 -15.94
N GLY A 54 -18.89 -6.73 -17.27
CA GLY A 54 -19.82 -5.88 -18.03
C GLY A 54 -19.35 -4.43 -18.19
N VAL A 55 -18.07 -4.18 -17.97
CA VAL A 55 -17.43 -2.88 -18.21
C VAL A 55 -16.93 -2.84 -19.65
N THR A 56 -17.25 -1.77 -20.39
CA THR A 56 -16.68 -1.51 -21.72
C THR A 56 -15.29 -0.92 -21.58
N LEU A 57 -14.35 -1.41 -22.38
CA LEU A 57 -12.93 -1.16 -22.18
C LEU A 57 -12.31 -0.44 -23.40
N PRO A 58 -11.29 0.40 -23.21
CA PRO A 58 -10.69 0.78 -21.92
C PRO A 58 -11.67 1.58 -21.06
N ALA A 59 -11.66 1.34 -19.74
CA ALA A 59 -12.60 1.95 -18.81
C ALA A 59 -11.96 3.09 -18.04
N SER A 60 -12.66 4.22 -17.93
CA SER A 60 -12.29 5.27 -17.00
C SER A 60 -12.52 4.83 -15.55
N ILE A 61 -11.85 5.49 -14.60
CA ILE A 61 -12.09 5.29 -13.17
C ILE A 61 -13.58 5.47 -12.84
N ASP A 62 -14.24 6.48 -13.41
CA ASP A 62 -15.67 6.74 -13.17
C ASP A 62 -16.56 5.60 -13.68
N ALA A 63 -16.25 5.04 -14.85
CA ALA A 63 -16.97 3.90 -15.40
C ALA A 63 -16.85 2.67 -14.49
N VAL A 64 -15.67 2.41 -13.93
CA VAL A 64 -15.45 1.31 -12.96
C VAL A 64 -16.14 1.61 -11.63
N LYS A 65 -15.96 2.83 -11.08
CA LYS A 65 -16.52 3.27 -9.80
C LYS A 65 -18.03 3.10 -9.73
N SER A 66 -18.74 3.42 -10.80
CA SER A 66 -20.20 3.26 -10.89
C SER A 66 -20.69 1.81 -10.77
N ARG A 67 -19.79 0.83 -10.92
CA ARG A 67 -20.10 -0.61 -10.85
C ARG A 67 -19.54 -1.31 -9.62
N LEU A 68 -18.80 -0.62 -8.76
CA LEU A 68 -18.21 -1.22 -7.57
C LEU A 68 -19.31 -1.56 -6.56
N PRO A 69 -19.55 -2.85 -6.25
CA PRO A 69 -20.55 -3.22 -5.26
C PRO A 69 -20.00 -3.02 -3.84
N VAL A 70 -20.91 -2.91 -2.87
CA VAL A 70 -20.58 -3.25 -1.49
C VAL A 70 -20.13 -4.71 -1.47
N TRP A 71 -19.04 -4.98 -0.78
CA TRP A 71 -18.56 -6.34 -0.56
C TRP A 71 -18.50 -6.64 0.93
N ASN A 72 -17.95 -7.77 1.32
CA ASN A 72 -17.86 -8.20 2.70
C ASN A 72 -16.56 -8.95 2.93
N PHE A 73 -16.16 -9.15 4.19
CA PHE A 73 -15.05 -10.03 4.59
C PHE A 73 -15.35 -10.66 5.96
N ASP A 74 -14.50 -11.60 6.36
CA ASP A 74 -14.54 -12.21 7.68
C ASP A 74 -13.81 -11.32 8.72
N GLY A 75 -14.61 -10.58 9.48
CA GLY A 75 -14.19 -9.69 10.56
C GLY A 75 -13.53 -10.41 11.73
N SER A 76 -13.82 -11.69 11.96
CA SER A 76 -13.19 -12.45 13.05
C SER A 76 -11.68 -12.65 12.81
N SER A 77 -11.28 -12.83 11.55
CA SER A 77 -9.88 -12.94 11.12
C SER A 77 -9.09 -11.61 11.15
N THR A 78 -9.75 -10.51 11.49
CA THR A 78 -9.18 -9.15 11.46
C THR A 78 -9.44 -8.36 12.74
N GLY A 79 -10.03 -8.99 13.77
CA GLY A 79 -10.35 -8.34 15.04
C GLY A 79 -11.47 -7.30 14.93
N GLN A 80 -12.38 -7.45 13.97
CA GLN A 80 -13.44 -6.48 13.66
C GLN A 80 -14.86 -7.02 13.91
N ALA A 81 -15.02 -8.32 14.15
CA ALA A 81 -16.28 -8.97 14.48
C ALA A 81 -16.04 -10.26 15.30
N PRO A 82 -17.01 -10.75 16.10
CA PRO A 82 -16.92 -12.05 16.76
C PRO A 82 -17.02 -13.21 15.75
N GLY A 83 -16.73 -14.44 16.18
CA GLY A 83 -16.72 -15.61 15.29
C GLY A 83 -18.11 -16.06 14.83
N GLU A 84 -19.11 -15.92 15.70
CA GLU A 84 -20.50 -16.32 15.47
C GLU A 84 -21.28 -15.36 14.56
N ASP A 85 -20.83 -14.11 14.43
CA ASP A 85 -21.39 -13.09 13.54
C ASP A 85 -20.23 -12.29 12.94
N SER A 86 -19.51 -12.93 12.02
CA SER A 86 -18.20 -12.44 11.59
C SER A 86 -18.25 -11.54 10.35
N GLU A 87 -19.41 -11.31 9.76
CA GLU A 87 -19.51 -10.55 8.52
C GLU A 87 -19.29 -9.05 8.75
N VAL A 88 -18.37 -8.46 7.99
CA VAL A 88 -18.16 -7.00 7.93
C VAL A 88 -18.23 -6.55 6.47
N CYS A 89 -19.03 -5.52 6.20
CA CYS A 89 -19.24 -4.96 4.87
C CYS A 89 -18.17 -3.91 4.51
N LEU A 90 -17.72 -3.94 3.26
CA LEU A 90 -16.80 -2.98 2.64
C LEU A 90 -17.58 -2.05 1.71
N LYS A 91 -17.66 -0.77 2.05
CA LYS A 91 -18.23 0.25 1.17
C LYS A 91 -17.12 0.96 0.39
N PRO A 92 -17.13 0.94 -0.96
CA PRO A 92 -16.15 1.65 -1.79
C PRO A 92 -16.19 3.16 -1.53
N ARG A 93 -15.02 3.81 -1.41
CA ARG A 93 -14.92 5.26 -1.18
C ARG A 93 -14.08 5.99 -2.23
N ALA A 94 -12.80 5.67 -2.28
CA ALA A 94 -11.87 6.25 -3.25
C ALA A 94 -11.34 5.16 -4.17
N VAL A 95 -11.12 5.51 -5.44
CA VAL A 95 -10.71 4.58 -6.49
C VAL A 95 -9.48 5.14 -7.17
N PHE A 96 -8.44 4.32 -7.27
CA PHE A 96 -7.14 4.68 -7.82
C PHE A 96 -6.74 3.67 -8.90
N ARG A 97 -5.88 4.07 -9.84
CA ARG A 97 -5.32 3.09 -10.79
C ARG A 97 -4.44 2.11 -10.04
N ASP A 98 -4.47 0.84 -10.41
CA ASP A 98 -3.61 -0.19 -9.81
C ASP A 98 -2.23 -0.19 -10.48
N PRO A 99 -1.15 0.29 -9.84
CA PRO A 99 0.18 0.35 -10.44
C PRO A 99 0.83 -1.03 -10.61
N PHE A 100 0.33 -2.06 -9.91
CA PHE A 100 0.86 -3.42 -9.98
C PHE A 100 0.24 -4.22 -11.10
N ARG A 101 -1.02 -3.95 -11.44
CA ARG A 101 -1.76 -4.64 -12.52
C ARG A 101 -1.85 -3.84 -13.82
N GLY A 102 -1.82 -2.51 -13.76
CA GLY A 102 -1.99 -1.63 -14.91
C GLY A 102 -3.35 -1.75 -15.61
N GLY A 103 -3.46 -1.19 -16.81
CA GLY A 103 -4.69 -1.22 -17.62
C GLY A 103 -5.86 -0.48 -16.96
N SER A 104 -7.09 -1.00 -17.11
CA SER A 104 -8.28 -0.44 -16.44
C SER A 104 -8.49 -1.01 -15.02
N ASN A 105 -7.50 -1.71 -14.46
CA ASN A 105 -7.58 -2.26 -13.10
C ASN A 105 -7.43 -1.17 -12.05
N VAL A 106 -8.09 -1.36 -10.90
CA VAL A 106 -8.19 -0.34 -9.87
C VAL A 106 -7.88 -0.90 -8.48
N MET A 107 -7.37 -0.02 -7.63
CA MET A 107 -7.43 -0.19 -6.18
C MET A 107 -8.59 0.64 -5.62
N VAL A 108 -9.27 0.11 -4.61
CA VAL A 108 -10.47 0.69 -4.02
C VAL A 108 -10.24 0.80 -2.52
N MET A 109 -10.06 2.03 -2.03
CA MET A 109 -10.10 2.28 -0.59
C MET A 109 -11.56 2.15 -0.13
N ALA A 110 -11.81 1.25 0.81
CA ALA A 110 -13.11 0.99 1.38
C ALA A 110 -13.11 1.23 2.89
N ASP A 111 -14.25 1.68 3.41
CA ASP A 111 -14.50 1.74 4.84
C ASP A 111 -15.51 0.66 5.27
N CYS A 112 -15.53 0.37 6.57
CA CYS A 112 -16.11 -0.86 7.10
C CYS A 112 -17.41 -0.60 7.88
N TYR A 113 -18.39 -1.49 7.70
CA TYR A 113 -19.72 -1.42 8.33
C TYR A 113 -20.18 -2.79 8.80
N THR A 114 -21.08 -2.82 9.78
CA THR A 114 -21.87 -4.01 10.10
C THR A 114 -22.83 -4.33 8.94
N PRO A 115 -23.38 -5.55 8.86
CA PRO A 115 -24.41 -5.91 7.89
C PRO A 115 -25.68 -5.04 8.00
N ALA A 116 -25.96 -4.50 9.19
CA ALA A 116 -27.05 -3.55 9.43
C ALA A 116 -26.79 -2.15 8.84
N GLY A 117 -25.57 -1.88 8.36
CA GLY A 117 -25.21 -0.62 7.71
C GLY A 117 -24.57 0.41 8.62
N GLU A 118 -24.26 0.06 9.87
CA GLU A 118 -23.63 0.93 10.88
C GLU A 118 -22.10 0.89 10.80
N PRO A 119 -21.37 2.02 10.90
CA PRO A 119 -19.92 2.00 10.87
C PRO A 119 -19.37 1.21 12.05
N ILE A 120 -18.44 0.28 11.80
CA ILE A 120 -17.81 -0.47 12.88
C ILE A 120 -16.88 0.44 13.71
N PRO A 121 -16.53 0.09 14.97
CA PRO A 121 -15.74 0.97 15.84
C PRO A 121 -14.38 1.43 15.27
N THR A 122 -13.77 0.63 14.39
CA THR A 122 -12.48 0.94 13.74
C THR A 122 -12.62 1.76 12.46
N ASN A 123 -13.85 2.06 12.01
CA ASN A 123 -14.10 2.95 10.88
C ASN A 123 -14.02 4.42 11.34
N THR A 124 -12.79 4.95 11.38
CA THR A 124 -12.53 6.36 11.68
C THR A 124 -12.88 7.30 10.52
N ARG A 125 -12.98 6.77 9.29
CA ARG A 125 -13.31 7.55 8.10
C ARG A 125 -14.74 8.11 8.16
N ALA A 126 -15.70 7.36 8.69
CA ALA A 126 -17.09 7.80 8.80
C ALA A 126 -17.23 9.08 9.62
N ALA A 127 -16.62 9.13 10.81
CA ALA A 127 -16.63 10.32 11.66
C ALA A 127 -15.85 11.50 11.02
N ALA A 128 -14.74 11.22 10.34
CA ALA A 128 -13.99 12.25 9.62
C ALA A 128 -14.79 12.85 8.46
N ALA A 129 -15.52 12.02 7.70
CA ALA A 129 -16.37 12.47 6.60
C ALA A 129 -17.47 13.41 7.12
N GLU A 130 -18.16 13.05 8.20
CA GLU A 130 -19.15 13.90 8.84
C GLU A 130 -18.55 15.24 9.31
N ALA A 131 -17.31 15.23 9.82
CA ALA A 131 -16.64 16.44 10.25
C ALA A 131 -16.33 17.39 9.07
N PHE A 132 -15.84 16.86 7.95
CA PHE A 132 -15.53 17.66 6.76
C PHE A 132 -16.78 18.19 6.05
N GLU A 133 -17.93 17.52 6.17
CA GLU A 133 -19.22 17.98 5.62
C GLU A 133 -19.81 19.20 6.37
N LYS A 134 -19.31 19.54 7.57
CA LYS A 134 -19.85 20.64 8.38
C LYS A 134 -19.56 22.02 7.81
N MET A 135 -18.40 22.21 7.17
CA MET A 135 -17.93 23.50 6.65
C MET A 135 -17.27 23.33 5.27
N PRO A 136 -18.02 22.90 4.24
CA PRO A 136 -17.43 22.60 2.93
C PRO A 136 -16.84 23.84 2.23
N ALA A 137 -17.33 25.04 2.56
CA ALA A 137 -16.86 26.31 1.99
C ALA A 137 -15.46 26.74 2.46
N GLU A 138 -14.95 26.16 3.56
CA GLU A 138 -13.60 26.48 4.07
C GLU A 138 -12.49 25.76 3.27
N GLU A 139 -12.85 24.73 2.48
CA GLU A 139 -11.93 23.94 1.65
C GLU A 139 -10.60 23.61 2.35
N PRO A 140 -10.59 22.94 3.52
CA PRO A 140 -9.38 22.75 4.30
C PRO A 140 -8.37 21.86 3.56
N TRP A 141 -7.15 22.36 3.37
CA TRP A 141 -6.06 21.64 2.71
C TRP A 141 -5.13 20.99 3.72
N PHE A 142 -4.71 19.77 3.38
CA PHE A 142 -3.75 18.99 4.16
C PHE A 142 -2.59 18.57 3.27
N GLY A 143 -1.38 18.77 3.78
CA GLY A 143 -0.15 18.14 3.32
C GLY A 143 0.40 17.31 4.46
N ILE A 144 0.62 16.01 4.24
CA ILE A 144 1.10 15.09 5.28
C ILE A 144 2.41 14.47 4.82
N GLU A 145 3.39 14.53 5.71
CA GLU A 145 4.75 14.02 5.53
C GLU A 145 4.85 12.66 6.25
N GLN A 146 5.00 11.58 5.49
CA GLN A 146 5.10 10.23 6.04
C GLN A 146 6.55 9.78 6.06
N GLU A 147 7.16 9.84 7.24
CA GLU A 147 8.41 9.15 7.49
C GLU A 147 8.21 7.64 7.65
N TYR A 148 9.19 6.86 7.22
CA TYR A 148 9.24 5.41 7.40
C TYR A 148 10.69 4.90 7.39
N THR A 149 10.91 3.72 7.97
CA THR A 149 12.23 3.07 7.98
C THR A 149 12.13 1.72 7.29
N LEU A 150 13.06 1.46 6.37
CA LEU A 150 13.18 0.19 5.67
C LEU A 150 13.90 -0.82 6.57
N PHE A 151 13.37 -2.04 6.65
CA PHE A 151 13.98 -3.14 7.39
C PHE A 151 14.23 -4.34 6.48
N LYS A 152 15.33 -5.05 6.75
CA LYS A 152 15.65 -6.36 6.17
C LYS A 152 16.06 -7.30 7.28
N ASP A 153 15.37 -8.44 7.39
CA ASP A 153 15.62 -9.46 8.42
C ASP A 153 15.62 -8.89 9.86
N GLY A 154 14.72 -7.94 10.15
CA GLY A 154 14.62 -7.29 11.46
C GLY A 154 15.70 -6.24 11.76
N THR A 155 16.54 -5.89 10.79
CA THR A 155 17.58 -4.85 10.90
C THR A 155 17.25 -3.68 9.96
N PRO A 156 17.40 -2.41 10.38
CA PRO A 156 17.22 -1.30 9.45
C PRO A 156 18.19 -1.39 8.27
N LEU A 157 17.71 -1.07 7.07
CA LEU A 157 18.52 -1.16 5.85
C LEU A 157 19.71 -0.21 5.92
N GLY A 158 20.90 -0.71 5.60
CA GLY A 158 22.16 0.05 5.71
C GLY A 158 22.86 -0.06 7.07
N TRP A 159 22.22 -0.67 8.07
CA TRP A 159 22.87 -0.96 9.35
C TRP A 159 23.74 -2.22 9.25
N PRO A 160 24.94 -2.23 9.85
CA PRO A 160 25.76 -3.43 9.88
C PRO A 160 25.14 -4.49 10.80
N ARG A 161 25.14 -5.76 10.36
CA ARG A 161 24.83 -6.88 11.27
C ARG A 161 25.88 -6.94 12.36
N SER A 162 25.49 -7.12 13.62
CA SER A 162 26.48 -7.29 14.69
C SER A 162 27.27 -8.57 14.49
N ALA A 163 28.59 -8.49 14.66
CA ALA A 163 29.48 -9.63 14.74
C ALA A 163 29.72 -10.12 16.18
N ALA A 164 29.18 -9.42 17.19
CA ALA A 164 29.26 -9.87 18.57
C ALA A 164 28.35 -11.09 18.80
N ARG A 165 28.84 -12.09 19.55
CA ARG A 165 28.05 -13.29 19.88
C ARG A 165 26.79 -12.87 20.60
N SER A 166 25.62 -13.20 20.04
CA SER A 166 24.37 -13.06 20.76
C SER A 166 24.40 -13.96 22.00
N MET A 167 24.25 -13.35 23.18
CA MET A 167 24.10 -14.05 24.46
C MET A 167 22.61 -14.20 24.83
N GLY A 168 21.70 -14.32 23.85
CA GLY A 168 20.26 -14.45 24.09
C GLY A 168 19.41 -14.53 22.81
N PRO A 169 18.07 -14.51 22.91
CA PRO A 169 17.17 -14.61 21.76
C PRO A 169 17.10 -13.32 20.91
N CYS A 170 17.75 -12.23 21.34
CA CYS A 170 17.76 -10.95 20.64
C CYS A 170 18.98 -10.85 19.71
N VAL A 171 18.75 -10.50 18.45
CA VAL A 171 19.82 -10.17 17.50
C VAL A 171 20.47 -8.85 17.94
N GLN A 172 21.76 -8.85 18.23
CA GLN A 172 22.49 -7.61 18.48
C GLN A 172 22.64 -6.87 17.14
N LEU A 173 22.32 -5.57 17.09
CA LEU A 173 22.51 -4.73 15.90
C LEU A 173 23.88 -4.04 15.97
N GLY A 174 24.62 -4.00 14.87
CA GLY A 174 25.72 -3.06 14.72
C GLY A 174 25.17 -1.67 14.41
N TYR A 175 25.90 -0.61 14.76
CA TYR A 175 25.50 0.76 14.45
C TYR A 175 26.25 1.27 13.21
N PRO A 176 25.59 2.03 12.33
CA PRO A 176 26.26 2.74 11.25
C PRO A 176 27.11 3.91 11.82
N GLY A 177 27.79 4.65 10.94
CA GLY A 177 28.42 5.91 11.32
C GLY A 177 27.40 6.91 11.90
N PRO A 178 27.86 7.96 12.61
CA PRO A 178 26.96 8.95 13.20
C PRO A 178 26.08 9.64 12.14
N GLN A 179 24.95 10.19 12.59
CA GLN A 179 24.04 10.99 11.76
C GLN A 179 24.77 12.19 11.13
N GLY A 180 24.29 12.64 9.97
CA GLY A 180 24.88 13.74 9.21
C GLY A 180 24.88 13.49 7.70
N PRO A 181 25.56 12.43 7.21
CA PRO A 181 25.73 12.24 5.78
C PRO A 181 24.51 11.60 5.07
N TYR A 182 23.46 11.22 5.81
CA TYR A 182 22.34 10.42 5.29
C TYR A 182 21.15 11.24 4.77
N TYR A 183 20.85 12.37 5.42
CA TYR A 183 19.76 13.26 5.02
C TYR A 183 20.00 13.81 3.60
N CYS A 184 19.00 13.66 2.72
CA CYS A 184 19.10 14.04 1.29
C CYS A 184 20.32 13.47 0.54
N SER A 185 20.86 12.34 0.99
CA SER A 185 22.15 11.82 0.52
C SER A 185 22.13 11.29 -0.91
N ALA A 186 23.27 11.40 -1.60
CA ALA A 186 23.54 10.76 -2.88
C ALA A 186 24.87 9.99 -2.80
N GLY A 187 24.81 8.67 -2.83
CA GLY A 187 25.98 7.80 -2.69
C GLY A 187 25.60 6.43 -2.14
N ALA A 188 26.29 5.37 -2.57
CA ALA A 188 25.94 3.99 -2.20
C ALA A 188 26.25 3.68 -0.71
N ASP A 189 27.12 4.46 -0.09
CA ASP A 189 27.57 4.36 1.31
C ASP A 189 26.69 5.15 2.29
N VAL A 190 25.77 5.97 1.77
CA VAL A 190 24.94 6.89 2.57
C VAL A 190 23.46 6.82 2.23
N CYS A 191 23.09 6.41 1.01
CA CYS A 191 21.73 6.38 0.52
C CYS A 191 21.22 4.95 0.32
N PHE A 192 20.60 4.40 1.37
CA PHE A 192 20.16 3.00 1.40
C PHE A 192 18.67 2.88 1.04
N GLY A 193 18.35 2.13 -0.01
CA GLY A 193 16.96 1.82 -0.37
C GLY A 193 16.31 2.78 -1.37
N ARG A 194 17.09 3.65 -2.04
CA ARG A 194 16.58 4.58 -3.05
C ARG A 194 15.67 3.95 -4.11
N PRO A 195 15.95 2.76 -4.68
CA PRO A 195 15.04 2.15 -5.64
C PRO A 195 13.62 1.93 -5.10
N ILE A 196 13.46 1.62 -3.81
CA ILE A 196 12.13 1.44 -3.19
C ILE A 196 11.39 2.78 -3.10
N SER A 197 12.08 3.85 -2.69
CA SER A 197 11.52 5.21 -2.65
C SER A 197 11.12 5.70 -4.05
N ASP A 198 12.00 5.53 -5.05
CA ASP A 198 11.75 5.97 -6.42
C ASP A 198 10.60 5.17 -7.08
N ASP A 199 10.60 3.83 -6.94
CA ASP A 199 9.53 2.97 -7.47
C ASP A 199 8.18 3.27 -6.79
N HIS A 200 8.17 3.54 -5.48
CA HIS A 200 6.97 3.96 -4.75
C HIS A 200 6.42 5.29 -5.26
N MET A 201 7.30 6.28 -5.46
CA MET A 201 6.91 7.58 -5.99
C MET A 201 6.27 7.44 -7.38
N HIS A 202 6.90 6.66 -8.27
CA HIS A 202 6.35 6.38 -9.60
C HIS A 202 5.01 5.63 -9.54
N ALA A 203 4.89 4.63 -8.66
CA ALA A 203 3.63 3.90 -8.46
C ALA A 203 2.51 4.80 -7.94
N CYS A 204 2.81 5.75 -7.04
CA CYS A 204 1.85 6.72 -6.53
C CYS A 204 1.39 7.71 -7.62
N LEU A 205 2.32 8.24 -8.41
CA LEU A 205 2.01 9.09 -9.56
C LEU A 205 1.14 8.35 -10.59
N TYR A 206 1.46 7.08 -10.88
CA TYR A 206 0.64 6.23 -11.72
C TYR A 206 -0.74 6.00 -11.11
N ALA A 207 -0.85 5.72 -9.81
CA ALA A 207 -2.13 5.50 -9.15
C ALA A 207 -3.06 6.73 -9.18
N GLY A 208 -2.48 7.93 -9.35
CA GLY A 208 -3.19 9.20 -9.22
C GLY A 208 -3.25 9.72 -7.78
N ILE A 209 -2.37 9.20 -6.90
CA ILE A 209 -2.20 9.76 -5.56
C ILE A 209 -1.52 11.12 -5.70
N ASN A 210 -1.96 12.08 -4.91
CA ASN A 210 -1.41 13.44 -4.89
C ASN A 210 -0.09 13.50 -4.11
N ILE A 211 0.87 12.66 -4.49
CA ILE A 211 2.21 12.65 -3.94
C ILE A 211 2.97 13.88 -4.45
N SER A 212 3.65 14.60 -3.56
CA SER A 212 4.31 15.88 -3.87
C SER A 212 5.83 15.83 -3.76
N GLY A 213 6.40 14.82 -3.10
CA GLY A 213 7.85 14.65 -3.02
C GLY A 213 8.29 13.43 -2.22
N THR A 214 9.61 13.25 -2.15
CA THR A 214 10.29 12.27 -1.31
C THR A 214 11.71 12.74 -0.98
N ASN A 215 12.22 12.34 0.18
CA ASN A 215 13.62 12.55 0.58
C ASN A 215 14.14 11.38 1.44
N ALA A 216 15.46 11.20 1.41
CA ALA A 216 16.14 10.38 2.41
C ALA A 216 16.17 11.14 3.74
N GLU A 217 15.85 10.45 4.82
CA GLU A 217 15.79 11.04 6.16
C GLU A 217 17.12 10.89 6.92
N VAL A 218 17.15 11.42 8.15
CA VAL A 218 18.36 11.51 8.97
C VAL A 218 18.95 10.14 9.34
N MET A 219 18.13 9.11 9.57
CA MET A 219 18.61 7.77 9.90
C MET A 219 18.91 6.94 8.63
N PRO A 220 19.99 6.14 8.59
CA PRO A 220 20.25 5.22 7.48
C PRO A 220 19.08 4.26 7.25
N GLY A 221 18.57 4.24 6.01
CA GLY A 221 17.41 3.43 5.62
C GLY A 221 16.07 4.06 5.98
N GLN A 222 16.05 5.26 6.57
CA GLN A 222 14.84 6.06 6.77
C GLN A 222 14.60 6.98 5.57
N TRP A 223 13.33 7.14 5.25
CA TRP A 223 12.86 7.90 4.10
C TRP A 223 11.56 8.60 4.46
N GLU A 224 11.19 9.56 3.64
CA GLU A 224 9.93 10.27 3.72
C GLU A 224 9.28 10.39 2.34
N TYR A 225 7.95 10.40 2.30
CA TYR A 225 7.19 10.91 1.16
C TYR A 225 6.11 11.89 1.64
N GLN A 226 5.79 12.87 0.80
CA GLN A 226 4.78 13.89 1.09
C GLN A 226 3.55 13.70 0.20
N VAL A 227 2.36 13.87 0.76
CA VAL A 227 1.09 13.82 0.03
C VAL A 227 0.30 15.08 0.31
N GLY A 228 -0.06 15.79 -0.75
CA GLY A 228 -0.90 16.98 -0.71
C GLY A 228 -0.47 18.07 -1.69
N PRO A 229 -1.24 19.16 -1.77
CA PRO A 229 -2.40 19.45 -0.92
C PRO A 229 -3.64 18.62 -1.28
N CYS A 230 -4.28 17.99 -0.30
CA CYS A 230 -5.56 17.28 -0.46
C CYS A 230 -6.66 17.98 0.34
N VAL A 231 -7.88 18.03 -0.19
CA VAL A 231 -9.01 18.71 0.46
C VAL A 231 -9.77 17.74 1.35
N GLY A 232 -9.92 18.09 2.64
CA GLY A 232 -10.79 17.37 3.57
C GLY A 232 -10.59 15.85 3.59
N ILE A 233 -11.67 15.10 3.31
CA ILE A 233 -11.68 13.63 3.42
C ILE A 233 -10.71 12.94 2.45
N ASP A 234 -10.41 13.58 1.32
CA ASP A 234 -9.48 13.05 0.33
C ASP A 234 -8.07 12.93 0.90
N SER A 235 -7.69 13.77 1.87
CA SER A 235 -6.39 13.65 2.54
C SER A 235 -6.21 12.29 3.21
N GLY A 236 -7.26 11.74 3.84
CA GLY A 236 -7.20 10.42 4.47
C GLY A 236 -7.07 9.31 3.42
N ASP A 237 -7.90 9.37 2.39
CA ASP A 237 -7.92 8.36 1.31
C ASP A 237 -6.59 8.36 0.53
N HIS A 238 -6.06 9.55 0.23
CA HIS A 238 -4.76 9.73 -0.43
C HIS A 238 -3.56 9.40 0.46
N MET A 239 -3.72 9.26 1.79
CA MET A 239 -2.64 8.83 2.69
C MET A 239 -2.63 7.34 2.97
N TRP A 240 -3.79 6.69 3.02
CA TRP A 240 -3.86 5.24 3.25
C TRP A 240 -3.39 4.43 2.04
N MET A 241 -3.68 4.91 0.83
CA MET A 241 -3.29 4.22 -0.40
C MET A 241 -1.77 4.20 -0.67
N PRO A 242 -0.99 5.28 -0.51
CA PRO A 242 0.47 5.21 -0.64
C PRO A 242 1.10 4.33 0.43
N ARG A 243 0.53 4.24 1.65
CA ARG A 243 0.97 3.25 2.66
C ARG A 243 0.76 1.81 2.15
N TYR A 244 -0.39 1.54 1.55
CA TYR A 244 -0.66 0.23 0.94
C TYR A 244 0.33 -0.09 -0.19
N ILE A 245 0.58 0.88 -1.07
CA ILE A 245 1.55 0.72 -2.17
C ILE A 245 2.95 0.46 -1.61
N MET A 246 3.40 1.19 -0.58
CA MET A 246 4.71 1.00 0.05
C MET A 246 4.88 -0.42 0.61
N LEU A 247 3.87 -0.96 1.27
CA LEU A 247 3.91 -2.32 1.83
C LEU A 247 3.93 -3.43 0.75
N ARG A 248 3.56 -3.09 -0.48
CA ARG A 248 3.46 -4.01 -1.62
C ARG A 248 4.71 -4.02 -2.51
N ILE A 249 5.54 -2.99 -2.42
CA ILE A 249 6.85 -2.86 -3.08
C ILE A 249 7.91 -3.57 -2.22
#